data_AF-A0A4R6PL63-F1
#
_entry.id   AF-A0A4R6PL63-F1
#
_cell.length_a   1.000
_cell.length_b   1.000
_cell.length_c   1.000
_cell.angle_alpha   90.00
_cell.angle_beta   90.00
_cell.angle_gamma   90.00
#
_symmetry.space_group_name_H-M   'P 1'
#
loop_
_entity.id
_entity.type
_entity.pdbx_description
1 polymer ?
#
loop_
_entity_poly.entity_id
_entity_poly.type
_entity_poly.pdbx_seq_one_letter_code
_entity_poly.pdbx_strand_id
1 'polypeptide(L)'
;MTDSYRVDLDELDDVSAQLKGFVQFLTESIANIQQRTSALQSQWSGESASAANDAFTKWLAGAQDVADGIETMRTAALSAKDRYNAAVATNLQMLGRTTGNPS
;
A
#
# COMPACT_ATOMS: atom_id res chain seq x y z
N MET A 1 12.22 -20.83 18.21
CA MET A 1 11.38 -20.81 17.00
C MET A 1 10.31 -19.72 17.01
N THR A 2 9.84 -19.25 18.17
CA THR A 2 8.83 -18.17 18.26
C THR A 2 9.37 -16.75 17.97
N ASP A 3 10.65 -16.49 18.18
CA ASP A 3 11.24 -15.16 17.94
C ASP A 3 11.37 -14.82 16.47
N SER A 4 11.89 -15.73 15.63
CA SER A 4 12.02 -15.49 14.18
C SER A 4 10.68 -15.13 13.55
N TYR A 5 9.61 -15.82 13.96
CA TYR A 5 8.27 -15.55 13.45
C TYR A 5 7.70 -14.20 13.91
N ARG A 6 8.06 -13.72 15.11
CA ARG A 6 7.69 -12.37 15.56
C ARG A 6 8.44 -11.29 14.78
N VAL A 7 9.74 -11.48 14.60
CA VAL A 7 10.59 -10.57 13.81
C VAL A 7 10.06 -10.42 12.38
N ASP A 8 9.65 -11.52 11.73
CA ASP A 8 9.07 -11.47 10.37
C ASP A 8 7.75 -10.66 10.32
N LEU A 9 6.95 -10.66 11.40
CA LEU A 9 5.69 -9.90 11.47
C LEU A 9 5.93 -8.42 11.77
N ASP A 10 6.99 -8.08 12.52
CA ASP A 10 7.41 -6.71 12.75
C ASP A 10 7.97 -6.09 11.45
N GLU A 11 8.74 -6.85 10.67
CA GLU A 11 9.22 -6.42 9.35
C GLU A 11 8.05 -6.17 8.37
N LEU A 12 7.00 -6.98 8.46
CA LEU A 12 5.78 -6.79 7.67
C LEU A 12 5.01 -5.51 8.04
N ASP A 13 5.06 -5.09 9.31
CA ASP A 13 4.51 -3.81 9.75
C ASP A 13 5.32 -2.63 9.21
N ASP A 14 6.64 -2.71 9.31
CA ASP A 14 7.53 -1.67 8.80
C ASP A 14 7.36 -1.47 7.29
N VAL A 15 7.31 -2.56 6.53
CA VAL A 15 7.05 -2.52 5.08
C VAL A 15 5.65 -1.95 4.81
N SER A 16 4.63 -2.35 5.58
CA SER A 16 3.28 -1.81 5.43
C SER A 16 3.20 -0.29 5.69
N ALA A 17 3.95 0.21 6.68
CA ALA A 17 4.03 1.63 6.98
C ALA A 17 4.76 2.42 5.87
N GLN A 18 5.85 1.87 5.33
CA GLN A 18 6.58 2.46 4.21
C GLN A 18 5.70 2.53 2.95
N LEU A 19 4.98 1.46 2.61
CA LEU A 19 4.06 1.43 1.46
C LEU A 19 2.95 2.46 1.62
N LYS A 20 2.39 2.62 2.83
CA LYS A 20 1.39 3.67 3.11
C LYS A 20 1.95 5.07 2.83
N GLY A 21 3.14 5.37 3.36
CA GLY A 21 3.79 6.67 3.14
C GLY A 21 4.07 6.94 1.66
N PHE A 22 4.49 5.90 0.92
CA PHE A 22 4.74 6.01 -0.51
C PHE A 22 3.45 6.25 -1.32
N VAL A 23 2.35 5.56 -1.00
CA VAL A 23 1.03 5.82 -1.64
C VAL A 23 0.59 7.27 -1.40
N GLN A 24 0.68 7.76 -0.17
CA GLN A 24 0.33 9.15 0.16
C GLN A 24 1.17 10.15 -0.65
N PHE A 25 2.49 9.94 -0.69
CA PHE A 25 3.40 10.77 -1.47
C PHE A 25 3.07 10.77 -2.98
N LEU A 26 2.78 9.60 -3.56
CA LEU A 26 2.41 9.48 -4.97
C LEU A 26 1.09 10.22 -5.25
N THR A 27 0.06 10.00 -4.45
CA THR A 27 -1.25 10.65 -4.62
C THR A 27 -1.14 12.17 -4.54
N GLU A 28 -0.40 12.70 -3.55
CA GLU A 28 -0.17 14.14 -3.41
C GLU A 28 0.61 14.71 -4.60
N SER A 29 1.62 13.99 -5.08
CA SER A 29 2.42 14.39 -6.24
C SER A 29 1.57 14.47 -7.51
N ILE A 30 0.75 13.45 -7.77
CA ILE A 30 -0.18 13.40 -8.91
C ILE A 30 -1.13 14.59 -8.89
N ALA A 31 -1.75 14.88 -7.73
CA ALA A 31 -2.66 16.01 -7.57
C ALA A 31 -1.97 17.36 -7.81
N ASN A 32 -0.73 17.53 -7.30
CA ASN A 32 0.03 18.76 -7.48
C ASN A 32 0.39 19.00 -8.96
N ILE A 33 0.79 17.94 -9.67
CA ILE A 33 1.15 18.06 -11.09
C ILE A 33 -0.12 18.29 -11.93
N GLN A 34 -1.24 17.65 -11.61
CA GLN A 34 -2.54 17.95 -12.23
C GLN A 34 -2.88 19.44 -12.14
N GLN A 35 -2.80 20.00 -10.94
CA GLN A 35 -3.11 21.40 -10.71
C GLN A 35 -2.21 22.35 -11.52
N ARG A 36 -0.90 22.05 -11.58
CA ARG A 36 0.07 22.85 -12.34
C ARG A 36 -0.16 22.75 -13.84
N THR A 37 -0.45 21.56 -14.36
CA THR A 37 -0.72 21.37 -15.79
C THR A 37 -2.01 22.07 -16.22
N SER A 38 -3.07 21.99 -15.42
CA SER A 38 -4.32 22.72 -15.71
C SER A 38 -4.12 24.24 -15.72
N ALA A 39 -3.32 24.78 -14.80
CA ALA A 39 -2.97 26.19 -14.79
C ALA A 39 -2.19 26.60 -16.07
N LEU A 40 -1.23 25.78 -16.49
CA LEU A 40 -0.44 26.03 -17.70
C LEU A 40 -1.30 26.03 -18.98
N GLN A 41 -2.23 25.10 -19.10
CA GLN A 41 -3.12 24.98 -20.27
C GLN A 41 -4.06 26.17 -20.46
N SER A 42 -4.35 26.93 -19.40
CA SER A 42 -5.14 28.15 -19.53
C SER A 42 -4.45 29.23 -20.40
N GLN A 43 -3.12 29.14 -20.55
CA GLN A 43 -2.30 30.12 -21.29
C GLN A 43 -1.56 29.50 -22.47
N TRP A 44 -1.42 28.17 -22.52
CA TRP A 44 -0.72 27.45 -23.57
C TRP A 44 -1.71 26.68 -24.44
N SER A 45 -1.90 27.16 -25.68
CA SER A 45 -2.79 26.57 -26.68
C SER A 45 -2.04 26.17 -27.95
N GLY A 46 -2.71 25.40 -28.82
CA GLY A 46 -2.16 24.88 -30.06
C GLY A 46 -1.88 23.38 -30.03
N GLU A 47 -1.42 22.83 -31.15
CA GLU A 47 -1.25 21.39 -31.36
C GLU A 47 -0.28 20.75 -30.36
N SER A 48 0.84 21.42 -30.05
CA SER A 48 1.80 20.96 -29.05
C SER A 48 1.21 20.92 -27.63
N ALA A 49 0.33 21.87 -27.29
CA ALA A 49 -0.35 21.89 -26.00
C ALA A 49 -1.33 20.71 -25.88
N SER A 50 -2.05 20.38 -26.96
CA SER A 50 -2.94 19.22 -27.02
C SER A 50 -2.17 17.91 -26.86
N ALA A 51 -1.06 17.73 -27.58
CA ALA A 51 -0.24 16.53 -27.48
C ALA A 51 0.37 16.35 -26.07
N ALA A 52 0.80 17.46 -25.45
CA ALA A 52 1.28 17.44 -24.07
C ALA A 52 0.16 17.07 -23.08
N ASN A 53 -1.06 17.58 -23.27
CA ASN A 53 -2.22 17.21 -22.44
C ASN A 53 -2.55 15.71 -22.53
N ASP A 54 -2.56 15.16 -23.74
CA ASP A 54 -2.86 13.75 -23.96
C ASP A 54 -1.80 12.85 -23.32
N ALA A 55 -0.52 13.20 -23.48
CA ALA A 55 0.57 12.49 -22.83
C ALA A 55 0.47 12.57 -21.30
N PHE A 56 0.15 13.75 -20.77
CA PHE A 56 0.00 13.96 -19.34
C PHE A 56 -1.19 13.19 -18.75
N THR A 57 -2.33 13.18 -19.45
CA THR A 57 -3.52 12.42 -19.06
C THR A 57 -3.22 10.91 -18.98
N LYS A 58 -2.51 10.37 -19.97
CA LYS A 58 -2.08 8.96 -19.97
C LYS A 58 -1.13 8.65 -18.82
N TRP A 59 -0.17 9.55 -18.57
CA TRP A 59 0.77 9.41 -17.47
C TRP A 59 0.06 9.41 -16.11
N LEU A 60 -0.92 10.30 -15.92
CA LEU A 60 -1.72 10.36 -14.69
C LEU A 60 -2.51 9.08 -14.44
N ALA A 61 -3.13 8.52 -15.47
CA ALA A 61 -3.85 7.25 -15.36
C ALA A 61 -2.90 6.13 -14.90
N GLY A 62 -1.74 6.00 -15.53
CA GLY A 62 -0.75 4.99 -15.12
C GLY A 62 -0.18 5.23 -13.71
N ALA A 63 -0.01 6.50 -13.31
CA ALA A 63 0.44 6.83 -11.95
C ALA A 63 -0.62 6.47 -10.90
N GLN A 64 -1.90 6.65 -11.21
CA GLN A 64 -3.00 6.22 -10.35
C GLN A 64 -3.06 4.68 -10.27
N ASP A 65 -2.94 3.98 -11.39
CA ASP A 65 -2.94 2.50 -11.42
C ASP A 65 -1.82 1.92 -10.54
N VAL A 66 -0.63 2.54 -10.56
CA VAL A 66 0.49 2.16 -9.69
C VAL A 66 0.16 2.39 -8.22
N ALA A 67 -0.41 3.54 -7.86
CA ALA A 67 -0.78 3.84 -6.48
C ALA A 67 -1.83 2.84 -5.95
N ASP A 68 -2.84 2.52 -6.75
CA ASP A 68 -3.89 1.55 -6.41
C ASP A 68 -3.33 0.12 -6.26
N GLY A 69 -2.39 -0.26 -7.14
CA GLY A 69 -1.68 -1.54 -7.05
C GLY A 69 -0.87 -1.67 -5.76
N ILE A 70 -0.19 -0.61 -5.34
CA ILE A 70 0.58 -0.59 -4.09
C ILE A 70 -0.35 -0.71 -2.88
N GLU A 71 -1.47 0.01 -2.86
CA GLU A 71 -2.45 -0.08 -1.78
C GLU A 71 -3.06 -1.48 -1.68
N THR A 72 -3.30 -2.12 -2.82
CA THR A 72 -3.76 -3.52 -2.89
C THR A 72 -2.73 -4.47 -2.25
N MET A 73 -1.45 -4.32 -2.60
CA MET A 73 -0.37 -5.13 -2.00
C MET A 73 -0.27 -4.90 -0.49
N ARG A 74 -0.37 -3.64 -0.04
CA ARG A 74 -0.36 -3.28 1.39
C ARG A 74 -1.52 -3.94 2.15
N THR A 75 -2.73 -3.91 1.58
CA THR A 75 -3.91 -4.54 2.18
C THR A 75 -3.77 -6.06 2.26
N ALA A 76 -3.19 -6.69 1.23
CA ALA A 76 -2.92 -8.13 1.23
C ALA A 76 -1.89 -8.52 2.31
N ALA A 77 -0.83 -7.72 2.49
CA ALA A 77 0.17 -7.91 3.54
C ALA A 77 -0.45 -7.86 4.94
N LEU A 78 -1.25 -6.83 5.24
CA LEU A 78 -1.97 -6.72 6.51
C LEU A 78 -2.91 -7.91 6.75
N SER A 79 -3.65 -8.32 5.72
CA SER A 79 -4.55 -9.47 5.82
C SER A 79 -3.79 -10.79 6.08
N ALA A 80 -2.59 -10.94 5.54
CA ALA A 80 -1.73 -12.10 5.82
C ALA A 80 -1.26 -12.08 7.28
N LYS A 81 -0.82 -10.92 7.77
CA LYS A 81 -0.43 -10.71 9.17
C LYS A 81 -1.54 -11.09 10.15
N ASP A 82 -2.77 -10.62 9.90
CA ASP A 82 -3.90 -10.88 10.79
C ASP A 82 -4.23 -12.38 10.89
N ARG A 83 -4.22 -13.09 9.75
CA ARG A 83 -4.43 -14.55 9.71
C ARG A 83 -3.35 -15.29 10.50
N TYR A 84 -2.11 -14.83 10.39
CA TYR A 84 -0.96 -15.39 11.09
C TYR A 84 -1.07 -15.20 12.61
N ASN A 85 -1.41 -14.00 13.07
CA ASN A 85 -1.68 -13.73 14.48
C ASN A 85 -2.83 -14.57 15.04
N ALA A 86 -3.93 -14.72 14.29
CA ALA A 86 -5.06 -15.55 14.68
C ALA A 86 -4.69 -17.03 14.82
N ALA A 87 -3.86 -17.55 13.91
CA ALA A 87 -3.39 -18.93 13.96
C ALA A 87 -2.51 -19.19 15.21
N VAL A 88 -1.58 -18.28 15.52
CA VAL A 88 -0.74 -18.38 16.73
C VAL A 88 -1.60 -18.32 18.00
N ALA A 89 -2.53 -17.37 18.09
CA ALA A 89 -3.42 -17.24 19.24
C ALA A 89 -4.26 -18.52 19.46
N THR A 90 -4.79 -19.08 18.37
CA THR A 90 -5.58 -20.34 18.41
C THR A 90 -4.72 -21.51 18.87
N ASN A 91 -3.50 -21.64 18.35
CA ASN A 91 -2.57 -22.69 18.75
C ASN A 91 -2.15 -22.59 20.22
N LEU A 92 -1.88 -21.39 20.72
CA LEU A 92 -1.56 -21.16 22.14
C LEU A 92 -2.75 -21.51 23.05
N GLN A 93 -3.98 -21.14 22.66
CA GLN A 93 -5.18 -21.53 23.40
C GLN A 93 -5.38 -23.06 23.43
N MET A 94 -5.16 -23.75 22.31
CA MET A 94 -5.27 -25.21 22.26
C MET A 94 -4.22 -25.90 23.13
N LEU A 95 -2.95 -25.47 23.04
CA LEU A 95 -1.84 -26.02 23.83
C LEU A 95 -1.99 -25.75 25.34
N GLY A 96 -2.48 -24.58 25.72
CA GLY A 96 -2.80 -24.26 27.12
C GLY A 96 -3.94 -25.13 27.67
N ARG A 97 -4.89 -25.51 26.80
CA ARG A 97 -6.00 -26.39 27.16
C ARG A 97 -5.58 -27.84 27.33
N THR A 98 -4.62 -28.34 26.54
CA THR A 98 -4.08 -29.71 26.67
C THR A 98 -3.06 -29.87 27.80
N THR A 99 -2.31 -28.83 28.15
CA THR A 99 -1.36 -28.87 29.29
C THR A 99 -2.04 -28.69 30.66
N GLY A 100 -3.27 -28.19 30.69
CA GLY A 100 -4.07 -27.98 31.90
C GLY A 100 -4.91 -29.19 32.36
N ASN A 101 -4.83 -30.36 31.72
CA ASN A 101 -5.59 -31.53 32.13
C ASN A 101 -4.72 -32.79 32.32
N PRO A 102 -4.13 -33.00 33.51
CA PRO A 102 -3.82 -34.34 33.98
C PRO A 102 -5.08 -34.93 34.63
N SER A 103 -5.71 -35.91 33.97
CA SER A 103 -6.66 -36.84 34.60
C SER A 103 -6.19 -38.26 34.34
#